data_AF-A0A8T3CLC1-F1
#
_entry.id   AF-A0A8T3CLC1-F1
#
_cell.length_a   1.000
_cell.length_b   1.000
_cell.length_c   1.000
_cell.angle_alpha   90.00
_cell.angle_beta   90.00
_cell.angle_gamma   90.00
#
_symmetry.space_group_name_H-M   'P 1'
#
loop_
_entity.id
_entity.type
_entity.pdbx_description
1 polymer ?
#
loop_
_entity_poly.entity_id
_entity_poly.type
_entity_poly.pdbx_seq_one_letter_code
_entity_poly.pdbx_strand_id
1 'polypeptide(L)'
;MDEHKGHDTVSAAEERTEKQKQLGETQRKSQQRIQEREKELQDLRQAVQSLMRSAQAAVEDSERIFTELISSIERRRSEVKELIRDQEKAALKEQLEDVCKGELVKISKSVKGGNILLQPTEPKTREEFLQYSCRLTLDPNTAHTNLHLSEGNREYSVGGGVSCNAVQLALLSGSVPQGTV
;
A
#
# COMPACT_ATOMS: atom_id res chain seq x y z
N MET A 1 18.81 -114.81 -29.07
CA MET A 1 17.52 -114.83 -28.36
C MET A 1 17.54 -113.61 -27.46
N ASP A 2 17.03 -112.49 -27.97
CA ASP A 2 17.07 -111.20 -27.27
C ASP A 2 15.64 -110.86 -26.86
N GLU A 3 15.38 -110.90 -25.55
CA GLU A 3 14.07 -110.70 -24.96
C GLU A 3 13.79 -109.20 -24.84
N HIS A 4 13.00 -108.63 -25.76
CA HIS A 4 12.45 -107.28 -25.59
C HIS A 4 11.24 -107.32 -24.66
N LYS A 5 11.54 -107.39 -23.36
CA LYS A 5 10.58 -107.45 -22.27
C LYS A 5 10.18 -106.03 -21.84
N GLY A 6 8.88 -105.74 -21.99
CA GLY A 6 8.22 -104.64 -21.30
C GLY A 6 8.33 -103.27 -21.98
N HIS A 7 7.56 -103.04 -23.03
CA HIS A 7 7.13 -101.69 -23.37
C HIS A 7 5.60 -101.66 -23.37
N ASP A 8 5.05 -100.73 -22.59
CA ASP A 8 3.62 -100.48 -22.56
C ASP A 8 3.25 -99.75 -23.86
N THR A 9 2.80 -100.51 -24.85
CA THR A 9 2.42 -99.98 -26.16
C THR A 9 1.00 -99.45 -26.08
N VAL A 10 0.88 -98.17 -25.69
CA VAL A 10 -0.39 -97.44 -25.75
C VAL A 10 -0.85 -97.23 -27.19
N SER A 11 -2.16 -97.33 -27.41
CA SER A 11 -2.75 -97.04 -28.73
C SER A 11 -2.62 -95.56 -29.07
N ALA A 12 -2.35 -95.26 -30.34
CA ALA A 12 -2.29 -93.88 -30.84
C ALA A 12 -3.59 -93.08 -30.58
N ALA A 13 -4.73 -93.76 -30.47
CA ALA A 13 -6.00 -93.12 -30.13
C ALA A 13 -6.01 -92.63 -28.67
N GLU A 14 -5.53 -93.46 -27.75
CA GLU A 14 -5.51 -93.18 -26.31
C GLU A 14 -4.51 -92.05 -25.98
N GLU A 15 -3.32 -92.10 -26.56
CA GLU A 15 -2.32 -91.03 -26.46
C GLU A 15 -2.85 -89.70 -27.04
N ARG A 16 -3.59 -89.74 -28.16
CA ARG A 16 -4.21 -88.53 -28.74
C ARG A 16 -5.26 -87.94 -27.81
N THR A 17 -6.12 -88.76 -27.20
CA THR A 17 -7.11 -88.26 -26.22
C THR A 17 -6.45 -87.63 -24.99
N GLU A 18 -5.38 -88.24 -24.46
CA GLU A 18 -4.66 -87.69 -23.32
C GLU A 18 -3.97 -86.36 -23.68
N LYS A 19 -3.27 -86.30 -24.83
CA LYS A 19 -2.68 -85.05 -25.33
C LYS A 19 -3.73 -83.96 -25.61
N GLN A 20 -4.90 -84.33 -26.15
CA GLN A 20 -6.00 -83.39 -26.40
C GLN A 20 -6.52 -82.79 -25.08
N LYS A 21 -6.65 -83.59 -24.02
CA LYS A 21 -7.07 -83.13 -22.69
C LYS A 21 -6.04 -82.19 -22.08
N GLN A 22 -4.76 -82.56 -22.11
CA GLN A 22 -3.67 -81.72 -21.60
C GLN A 22 -3.57 -80.38 -22.34
N LEU A 23 -3.76 -80.36 -23.66
CA LEU A 23 -3.84 -79.13 -24.45
C LEU A 23 -5.02 -78.26 -24.00
N GLY A 24 -6.20 -78.84 -23.79
CA GLY A 24 -7.37 -78.11 -23.29
C GLY A 24 -7.14 -77.51 -21.90
N GLU A 25 -6.51 -78.24 -20.99
CA GLU A 25 -6.14 -77.73 -19.65
C GLU A 25 -5.11 -76.61 -19.73
N THR A 26 -4.08 -76.77 -20.56
CA THR A 26 -3.04 -75.75 -20.79
C THR A 26 -3.63 -74.49 -21.39
N GLN A 27 -4.54 -74.62 -22.37
CA GLN A 27 -5.25 -73.52 -22.98
C GLN A 27 -6.08 -72.76 -21.94
N ARG A 28 -6.85 -73.47 -21.09
CA ARG A 28 -7.67 -72.85 -20.03
C ARG A 28 -6.81 -72.08 -19.02
N LYS A 29 -5.69 -72.68 -18.57
CA LYS A 29 -4.73 -72.02 -17.67
C LYS A 29 -4.14 -70.75 -18.29
N SER A 30 -3.77 -70.81 -19.57
CA SER A 30 -3.27 -69.65 -20.30
C SER A 30 -4.30 -68.52 -20.35
N GLN A 31 -5.56 -68.87 -20.69
CA GLN A 31 -6.66 -67.91 -20.76
C GLN A 31 -6.90 -67.19 -19.42
N GLN A 32 -6.87 -67.93 -18.32
CA GLN A 32 -7.06 -67.38 -16.98
C GLN A 32 -5.93 -66.41 -16.60
N ARG A 33 -4.67 -66.78 -16.90
CA ARG A 33 -3.51 -65.90 -16.66
C ARG A 33 -3.59 -64.62 -17.47
N ILE A 34 -4.10 -64.67 -18.70
CA ILE A 34 -4.28 -63.47 -19.53
C ILE A 34 -5.29 -62.52 -18.88
N GLN A 35 -6.45 -63.03 -18.46
CA GLN A 35 -7.49 -62.22 -17.81
C GLN A 35 -7.00 -61.59 -16.51
N GLU A 36 -6.23 -62.33 -15.71
CA GLU A 36 -5.65 -61.82 -14.47
C GLU A 36 -4.66 -60.68 -14.76
N ARG A 37 -3.79 -60.84 -15.76
CA ARG A 37 -2.83 -59.79 -16.16
C ARG A 37 -3.52 -58.58 -16.78
N GLU A 38 -4.61 -58.76 -17.53
CA GLU A 38 -5.43 -57.66 -18.04
C GLU A 38 -6.05 -56.84 -16.90
N LYS A 39 -6.55 -57.51 -15.86
CA LYS A 39 -7.07 -56.85 -14.67
C LYS A 39 -5.97 -56.08 -13.92
N GLU A 40 -4.82 -56.72 -13.69
CA GLU A 40 -3.68 -56.07 -13.03
C GLU A 40 -3.20 -54.82 -13.80
N LEU A 41 -3.19 -54.88 -15.14
CA LEU A 41 -2.84 -53.72 -15.97
C LEU A 41 -3.86 -52.58 -15.85
N GLN A 42 -5.14 -52.90 -15.72
CA GLN A 42 -6.19 -51.91 -15.49
C GLN A 42 -6.04 -51.25 -14.12
N ASP A 43 -5.79 -52.04 -13.08
CA ASP A 43 -5.58 -51.54 -11.71
C ASP A 43 -4.32 -50.66 -11.66
N LEU A 44 -3.22 -51.08 -12.30
CA LEU A 44 -2.00 -50.30 -12.41
C LEU A 44 -2.23 -48.96 -13.13
N ARG A 45 -3.02 -48.96 -14.21
CA ARG A 45 -3.36 -47.72 -14.93
C ARG A 45 -4.10 -46.74 -14.01
N GLN A 46 -5.06 -47.22 -13.22
CA GLN A 46 -5.78 -46.37 -12.27
C GLN A 46 -4.85 -45.84 -11.17
N ALA A 47 -3.95 -46.67 -10.65
CA ALA A 47 -2.96 -46.28 -9.65
C ALA A 47 -2.04 -45.16 -10.17
N VAL A 48 -1.53 -45.28 -11.41
CA VAL A 48 -0.71 -44.24 -12.04
C VAL A 48 -1.50 -42.93 -12.20
N GLN A 49 -2.76 -42.99 -12.64
CA GLN A 49 -3.60 -41.79 -12.75
C GLN A 49 -3.89 -41.13 -11.41
N SER A 50 -4.03 -41.93 -10.34
CA SER A 50 -4.18 -41.41 -8.98
C SER A 50 -2.90 -40.72 -8.52
N LEU A 51 -1.74 -41.34 -8.77
CA LEU A 51 -0.43 -40.78 -8.43
C LEU A 51 -0.18 -39.46 -9.17
N MET A 52 -0.48 -39.40 -10.47
CA MET A 52 -0.35 -38.17 -11.26
C MET A 52 -1.21 -37.03 -10.71
N ARG A 53 -2.48 -37.31 -10.38
CA ARG A 53 -3.38 -36.31 -9.78
C ARG A 53 -2.88 -35.83 -8.43
N SER A 54 -2.39 -36.75 -7.59
CA SER A 54 -1.82 -36.40 -6.28
C SER A 54 -0.56 -35.55 -6.41
N ALA A 55 0.32 -35.87 -7.36
CA ALA A 55 1.53 -35.09 -7.62
C ALA A 55 1.19 -33.68 -8.11
N GLN A 56 0.22 -33.56 -9.02
CA GLN A 56 -0.26 -32.27 -9.52
C GLN A 56 -0.86 -31.42 -8.39
N ALA A 57 -1.71 -32.01 -7.54
CA ALA A 57 -2.29 -31.30 -6.40
C ALA A 57 -1.21 -30.79 -5.43
N ALA A 58 -0.16 -31.58 -5.16
CA ALA A 58 0.95 -31.15 -4.31
C ALA A 58 1.75 -29.97 -4.91
N VAL A 59 1.90 -29.94 -6.24
CA VAL A 59 2.53 -28.80 -6.95
C VAL A 59 1.66 -27.55 -6.82
N GLU A 60 0.36 -27.65 -7.11
CA GLU A 60 -0.57 -26.53 -7.03
C GLU A 60 -0.67 -25.95 -5.62
N ASP A 61 -0.72 -26.80 -4.59
CA ASP A 61 -0.72 -26.35 -3.19
C ASP A 61 0.58 -25.62 -2.83
N SER A 62 1.72 -26.09 -3.33
CA SER A 62 3.01 -25.43 -3.09
C SER A 62 3.05 -24.06 -3.76
N GLU A 63 2.61 -23.96 -5.01
CA GLU A 63 2.53 -22.69 -5.75
C GLU A 63 1.60 -21.68 -5.06
N ARG A 64 0.45 -22.15 -4.55
CA ARG A 64 -0.47 -21.33 -3.75
C ARG A 64 0.21 -20.78 -2.50
N ILE A 65 0.90 -21.63 -1.73
CA ILE A 65 1.63 -21.21 -0.52
C ILE A 65 2.69 -20.16 -0.86
N PHE A 66 3.49 -20.38 -1.92
CA PHE A 66 4.50 -19.40 -2.33
C PHE A 66 3.88 -18.06 -2.74
N THR A 67 2.75 -18.08 -3.44
CA THR A 67 2.02 -16.88 -3.84
C THR A 67 1.53 -16.08 -2.63
N GLU A 68 0.99 -16.76 -1.62
CA GLU A 68 0.54 -16.14 -0.37
C GLU A 68 1.72 -15.51 0.40
N LEU A 69 2.86 -16.19 0.46
CA LEU A 69 4.07 -15.68 1.12
C LEU A 69 4.62 -14.44 0.43
N ILE A 70 4.72 -14.45 -0.90
CA ILE A 70 5.18 -13.29 -1.69
C ILE A 70 4.27 -12.10 -1.41
N SER A 71 2.95 -12.30 -1.51
CA SER A 71 1.95 -11.26 -1.25
C SER A 71 2.06 -10.69 0.16
N SER A 72 2.30 -11.55 1.17
CA SER A 72 2.49 -11.13 2.55
C SER A 72 3.76 -10.29 2.74
N ILE A 73 4.85 -10.67 2.09
CA ILE A 73 6.13 -9.94 2.16
C ILE A 73 5.98 -8.55 1.50
N GLU A 74 5.33 -8.47 0.34
CA GLU A 74 5.09 -7.21 -0.37
C GLU A 74 4.21 -6.24 0.43
N ARG A 75 3.18 -6.77 1.10
CA ARG A 75 2.34 -5.97 2.00
C ARG A 75 3.15 -5.39 3.15
N ARG A 76 3.89 -6.24 3.87
CA ARG A 76 4.76 -5.81 4.99
C ARG A 76 5.84 -4.83 4.53
N ARG A 77 6.42 -5.02 3.35
CA ARG A 77 7.38 -4.08 2.77
C ARG A 77 6.75 -2.70 2.57
N SER A 78 5.51 -2.65 2.07
CA SER A 78 4.79 -1.39 1.88
C SER A 78 4.51 -0.72 3.22
N GLU A 79 4.03 -1.47 4.22
CA GLU A 79 3.78 -0.95 5.58
C GLU A 79 5.04 -0.34 6.21
N VAL A 80 6.18 -1.03 6.16
CA VAL A 80 7.45 -0.51 6.67
C VAL A 80 7.87 0.76 5.93
N LYS A 81 7.64 0.82 4.62
CA LYS A 81 7.95 2.00 3.81
C LYS A 81 7.10 3.21 4.20
N GLU A 82 5.83 3.02 4.51
CA GLU A 82 4.97 4.11 5.02
C GLU A 82 5.45 4.57 6.39
N LEU A 83 5.71 3.64 7.31
CA LEU A 83 6.19 3.96 8.65
C LEU A 83 7.49 4.79 8.65
N ILE A 84 8.44 4.46 7.77
CA ILE A 84 9.67 5.25 7.64
C ILE A 84 9.35 6.68 7.18
N ARG A 85 8.48 6.86 6.19
CA ARG A 85 8.12 8.20 5.69
C ARG A 85 7.38 9.01 6.74
N ASP A 86 6.48 8.38 7.48
CA ASP A 86 5.76 9.04 8.56
C ASP A 86 6.70 9.47 9.68
N GLN A 87 7.66 8.61 10.04
CA GLN A 87 8.69 8.91 11.04
C GLN A 87 9.60 10.06 10.60
N GLU A 88 10.08 10.05 9.35
CA GLU A 88 10.89 11.14 8.78
C GLU A 88 10.13 12.46 8.79
N LYS A 89 8.86 12.44 8.38
CA LYS A 89 8.00 13.63 8.38
C LYS A 89 7.76 14.18 9.78
N ALA A 90 7.51 13.31 10.76
CA ALA A 90 7.31 13.70 12.15
C ALA A 90 8.58 14.32 12.73
N ALA A 91 9.74 13.70 12.51
CA ALA A 91 11.03 14.21 12.99
C ALA A 91 11.37 15.57 12.35
N LEU A 92 11.14 15.73 11.04
CA LEU A 92 11.38 17.00 10.37
C LEU A 92 10.46 18.11 10.89
N LYS A 93 9.18 17.79 11.15
CA LYS A 93 8.24 18.74 11.74
C LYS A 93 8.71 19.20 13.12
N GLU A 94 9.12 18.28 13.98
CA GLU A 94 9.63 18.60 15.32
C GLU A 94 10.87 19.50 15.25
N GLN A 95 11.85 19.14 14.40
CA GLN A 95 13.05 19.98 14.20
C GLN A 95 12.71 21.38 13.68
N LEU A 96 11.77 21.49 12.74
CA LEU A 96 11.34 22.79 12.22
C LEU A 96 10.70 23.65 13.31
N GLU A 97 9.81 23.07 14.13
CA GLU A 97 9.21 23.77 15.25
C GLU A 97 10.25 24.25 16.27
N ASP A 98 11.26 23.44 16.56
CA ASP A 98 12.32 23.78 17.52
C ASP A 98 13.22 24.92 17.00
N VAL A 99 13.60 24.86 15.72
CA VAL A 99 14.32 25.95 15.03
C VAL A 99 13.49 27.23 15.04
N CYS A 100 12.21 27.16 14.66
CA CYS A 100 11.34 28.33 14.67
C CYS A 100 11.22 28.96 16.06
N LYS A 101 11.02 28.16 17.12
CA LYS A 101 10.99 28.66 18.50
C LYS A 101 12.30 29.32 18.89
N GLY A 102 13.44 28.71 18.55
CA GLY A 102 14.77 29.26 18.81
C GLY A 102 14.99 30.62 18.14
N GLU A 103 14.64 30.74 16.85
CA GLU A 103 14.75 31.99 16.10
C GLU A 103 13.81 33.08 16.64
N LEU A 104 12.57 32.74 17.01
CA LEU A 104 11.64 33.68 17.64
C LEU A 104 12.19 34.25 18.95
N VAL A 105 12.84 33.41 19.78
CA VAL A 105 13.49 33.87 21.01
C VAL A 105 14.66 34.81 20.71
N LYS A 106 15.48 34.53 19.69
CA LYS A 106 16.58 35.42 19.26
C LYS A 106 16.05 36.77 18.80
N ILE A 107 15.03 36.78 17.93
CA ILE A 107 14.39 38.01 17.45
C ILE A 107 13.83 38.81 18.62
N SER A 108 13.10 38.16 19.54
CA SER A 108 12.56 38.82 20.74
C SER A 108 13.64 39.48 21.60
N LYS A 109 14.79 38.83 21.79
CA LYS A 109 15.93 39.40 22.51
C LYS A 109 16.52 40.62 21.78
N SER A 110 16.73 40.53 20.47
CA SER A 110 17.25 41.65 19.66
C SER A 110 16.31 42.86 19.66
N VAL A 111 14.99 42.63 19.60
CA VAL A 111 13.98 43.70 19.69
C VAL A 111 13.97 44.36 21.07
N LYS A 112 14.21 43.60 22.16
CA LYS A 112 14.30 44.14 23.52
C LYS A 112 15.63 44.86 23.81
N GLY A 113 16.73 44.43 23.19
CA GLY A 113 18.08 44.96 23.41
C GLY A 113 18.47 46.13 22.51
N GLY A 114 17.87 46.23 21.32
CA GLY A 114 17.84 47.48 20.58
C GLY A 114 16.80 48.39 21.22
N ASN A 115 17.10 49.65 21.48
CA ASN A 115 16.11 50.67 21.85
C ASN A 115 15.15 50.97 20.68
N ILE A 116 14.45 49.95 20.17
CA ILE A 116 13.14 50.12 19.52
C ILE A 116 12.10 50.09 20.65
N LEU A 117 12.32 50.94 21.66
CA LEU A 117 11.23 51.43 22.49
C LEU A 117 10.43 52.40 21.61
N LEU A 118 9.67 51.86 20.66
CA LEU A 118 8.33 52.40 20.54
C LEU A 118 7.59 51.86 21.76
N GLN A 119 7.82 52.45 22.93
CA GLN A 119 6.66 52.70 23.76
C GLN A 119 5.84 53.62 22.87
N PRO A 120 4.70 53.18 22.31
CA PRO A 120 3.80 54.14 21.72
C PRO A 120 3.33 54.94 22.93
N THR A 121 4.03 56.03 23.21
CA THR A 121 3.47 57.07 24.07
C THR A 121 2.18 57.43 23.36
N GLU A 122 1.05 57.21 24.02
CA GLU A 122 -0.24 57.52 23.43
C GLU A 122 -0.16 58.96 22.89
N PRO A 123 -0.32 59.16 21.58
CA PRO A 123 -0.05 60.46 20.97
C PRO A 123 -1.03 61.46 21.58
N LYS A 124 -0.49 62.45 22.29
CA LYS A 124 -1.30 63.45 23.00
C LYS A 124 -1.66 64.61 22.07
N THR A 125 -0.99 64.69 20.93
CA THR A 125 -1.20 65.72 19.91
C THR A 125 -1.47 65.11 18.54
N ARG A 126 -2.14 65.87 17.67
CA ARG A 126 -2.50 65.45 16.31
C ARG A 126 -1.25 65.19 15.46
N GLU A 127 -0.21 65.97 15.64
CA GLU A 127 1.07 65.87 14.94
C GLU A 127 1.82 64.58 15.30
N GLU A 128 1.81 64.19 16.58
CA GLU A 128 2.35 62.90 17.03
C GLU A 128 1.55 61.71 16.45
N PHE A 129 0.22 61.81 16.41
CA PHE A 129 -0.61 60.77 15.81
C PHE A 129 -0.32 60.60 14.31
N LEU A 130 -0.15 61.71 13.59
CA LEU A 130 0.18 61.69 12.15
C LEU A 130 1.54 61.07 11.85
N GLN A 131 2.47 61.00 12.81
CA GLN A 131 3.75 60.29 12.64
C GLN A 131 3.56 58.79 12.39
N TYR A 132 2.46 58.21 12.89
CA TYR A 132 2.10 56.80 12.68
C TYR A 132 1.33 56.58 11.37
N SER A 133 0.99 57.64 10.64
CA SER A 133 0.32 57.50 9.34
C SER A 133 1.32 57.03 8.28
N CYS A 134 1.06 55.88 7.68
CA CYS A 134 1.81 55.38 6.53
C CYS A 134 0.91 55.37 5.30
N ARG A 135 1.53 55.51 4.12
CA ARG A 135 0.82 55.40 2.85
C ARG A 135 0.66 53.92 2.51
N LEU A 136 -0.57 53.47 2.31
CA LEU A 136 -0.83 52.08 1.97
C LEU A 136 -0.27 51.77 0.57
N THR A 137 0.36 50.60 0.45
CA THR A 137 0.83 50.06 -0.82
C THR A 137 0.33 48.63 -0.95
N LEU A 138 -0.09 48.26 -2.17
CA LEU A 138 -0.36 46.86 -2.51
C LEU A 138 0.86 46.32 -3.25
N ASP A 139 1.37 45.19 -2.79
CA ASP A 139 2.31 44.39 -3.57
C ASP A 139 1.51 43.55 -4.58
N PRO A 140 1.70 43.76 -5.90
CA PRO A 140 0.94 43.06 -6.93
C PRO A 140 1.06 41.53 -6.89
N ASN A 141 2.14 40.99 -6.30
CA ASN A 141 2.38 39.55 -6.23
C ASN A 141 1.66 38.87 -5.05
N THR A 142 1.33 39.64 -4.02
CA THR A 142 0.76 39.13 -2.76
C THR A 142 -0.69 39.59 -2.57
N ALA A 143 -1.05 40.76 -3.12
CA ALA A 143 -2.38 41.33 -2.99
C ALA A 143 -3.43 40.49 -3.73
N HIS A 144 -4.58 40.31 -3.10
CA HIS A 144 -5.73 39.67 -3.72
C HIS A 144 -6.19 40.50 -4.93
N THR A 145 -6.46 39.85 -6.06
CA THR A 145 -6.75 40.52 -7.35
C THR A 145 -7.93 41.48 -7.33
N ASN A 146 -8.90 41.25 -6.43
CA ASN A 146 -10.09 42.08 -6.28
C ASN A 146 -9.89 43.29 -5.35
N LEU A 147 -8.67 43.53 -4.85
CA LEU A 147 -8.36 44.63 -3.95
C LEU A 147 -7.78 45.81 -4.74
N HIS A 148 -8.44 46.96 -4.67
CA HIS A 148 -8.01 48.18 -5.35
C HIS A 148 -7.84 49.34 -4.37
N LEU A 149 -6.71 50.05 -4.48
CA LEU A 149 -6.50 51.30 -3.75
C LEU A 149 -7.02 52.49 -4.55
N SER A 150 -7.65 53.42 -3.85
CA SER A 150 -8.20 54.65 -4.41
C SER A 150 -7.93 55.84 -3.48
N GLU A 151 -8.32 57.05 -3.89
CA GLU A 151 -8.11 58.31 -3.16
C GLU A 151 -6.69 58.50 -2.61
N GLY A 152 -5.69 58.35 -3.49
CA GLY A 152 -4.29 58.55 -3.13
C GLY A 152 -3.70 57.47 -2.21
N ASN A 153 -4.29 56.27 -2.21
CA ASN A 153 -3.96 55.12 -1.35
C ASN A 153 -4.44 55.27 0.10
N ARG A 154 -5.58 55.93 0.29
CA ARG A 154 -6.22 56.10 1.60
C ARG A 154 -7.50 55.28 1.74
N GLU A 155 -8.00 54.71 0.65
CA GLU A 155 -9.17 53.86 0.64
C GLU A 155 -8.88 52.58 -0.15
N TYR A 156 -9.42 51.45 0.31
CA TYR A 156 -9.43 50.22 -0.47
C TYR A 156 -10.86 49.76 -0.74
N SER A 157 -11.04 49.12 -1.89
CA SER A 157 -12.30 48.50 -2.28
C SER A 157 -12.05 47.03 -2.63
N VAL A 158 -12.95 46.16 -2.18
CA VAL A 158 -12.99 44.76 -2.58
C VAL A 158 -14.11 44.63 -3.61
N GLY A 159 -13.82 44.08 -4.79
CA GLY A 159 -14.76 43.93 -5.90
C GLY A 159 -16.11 43.35 -5.49
N GLY A 160 -17.05 44.24 -5.16
CA GLY A 160 -18.28 43.91 -4.42
C GLY A 160 -18.77 45.06 -3.53
N GLY A 161 -18.77 46.30 -4.03
CA GLY A 161 -19.64 47.38 -3.54
C GLY A 161 -19.38 48.01 -2.17
N VAL A 162 -18.40 47.57 -1.38
CA VAL A 162 -18.09 48.21 -0.09
C VAL A 162 -16.69 48.83 -0.15
N SER A 163 -16.62 50.16 -0.22
CA SER A 163 -15.39 50.91 -0.01
C SER A 163 -15.31 51.26 1.48
N CYS A 164 -14.22 50.87 2.14
CA CYS A 164 -13.97 51.20 3.54
C CYS A 164 -12.79 52.16 3.59
N ASN A 165 -13.01 53.34 4.18
CA ASN A 165 -11.98 54.34 4.39
C ASN A 165 -10.92 53.78 5.36
N ALA A 166 -9.63 53.78 4.99
CA ALA A 166 -8.61 53.04 5.73
C ALA A 166 -8.27 53.65 7.11
N VAL A 167 -8.85 54.81 7.45
CA VAL A 167 -8.78 55.40 8.80
C VAL A 167 -9.69 54.66 9.80
N GLN A 168 -10.61 53.80 9.34
CA GLN A 168 -11.57 53.08 10.16
C GLN A 168 -11.00 51.80 10.83
N LEU A 169 -9.73 51.82 11.24
CA LEU A 169 -9.15 50.77 12.11
C LEU A 169 -8.55 51.31 13.41
N ALA A 170 -8.75 52.61 13.71
CA ALA A 170 -8.39 53.21 15.01
C ALA A 170 -9.61 53.68 15.85
N LEU A 171 -10.85 53.57 15.36
CA LEU A 171 -12.04 54.15 16.03
C LEU A 171 -13.20 53.17 16.31
N LEU A 172 -12.96 51.85 16.31
CA LEU A 172 -13.99 50.86 16.69
C LEU A 172 -13.75 50.14 18.02
N SER A 173 -12.94 50.71 18.92
CA SER A 173 -13.01 50.37 20.36
C SER A 173 -12.40 51.46 21.23
N GLY A 174 -13.17 52.52 21.52
CA GLY A 174 -12.72 53.54 22.48
C GLY A 174 -13.48 54.84 22.37
N SER A 175 -14.70 54.87 22.90
CA SER A 175 -15.39 56.12 23.22
C SER A 175 -14.51 56.94 24.16
N VAL A 176 -13.94 58.05 23.69
CA VAL A 176 -13.41 59.10 24.56
C VAL A 176 -14.60 59.98 24.95
N PRO A 177 -15.02 60.04 26.22
CA PRO A 177 -16.04 60.98 26.64
C PRO A 177 -15.45 62.39 26.57
N GLN A 178 -16.09 63.27 25.80
CA GLN A 178 -15.84 64.70 25.89
C GLN A 178 -16.35 65.19 27.26
N GLY A 179 -15.42 65.43 28.18
CA GLY A 179 -15.68 66.22 29.38
C GLY A 179 -15.60 67.70 29.02
N THR A 180 -16.74 68.38 29.07
CA THR A 180 -16.86 69.84 28.99
C THR A 180 -16.86 70.41 30.42
N VAL A 181 -15.92 71.33 30.68
CA VAL A 181 -15.76 72.27 31.82
C VAL A 181 -15.72 71.68 33.23
#